data_AF-A0A7G2M4R0-F1
#
_entry.id   AF-A0A7G2M4R0-F1
#
_cell.length_a   1.000
_cell.length_b   1.000
_cell.length_c   1.000
_cell.angle_alpha   90.00
_cell.angle_beta   90.00
_cell.angle_gamma   90.00
#
_symmetry.space_group_name_H-M   'P 1'
#
loop_
_entity.id
_entity.type
_entity.pdbx_description
1 polymer ?
#
loop_
_entity_poly.entity_id
_entity_poly.type
_entity_poly.pdbx_seq_one_letter_code
_entity_poly.pdbx_strand_id
1 'polypeptide(L)'
;EERGQRIVAGKTCMDRNAPEGLRDTVQSAYDDSKALIERWHGKGRASYAITPRFSPTSTPEQLSALGALWAEHPTCLMQTHLSEQTDEIEWVRGLFPEARDYLDTYEVHGLLGERGLYGHAIHLEPREIDRLAEVSGALVHCPTSNTFIGSGLFDMTGLAARGIPLALATDTGGGSSFSMLRTMAAAYEVGQLRGTPLHAAQLIWLATA
;
A
#
# COMPACT_ATOMS: atom_id res chain seq x y z
N GLU A 1 5.67 13.32 19.55
CA GLU A 1 6.05 13.01 20.95
C GLU A 1 5.05 13.56 21.96
N GLU A 2 4.59 14.81 21.81
CA GLU A 2 3.62 15.47 22.71
C GLU A 2 2.39 14.62 23.10
N ARG A 3 1.80 13.88 22.15
CA ARG A 3 0.62 13.02 22.39
C ARG A 3 0.94 11.55 22.68
N GLY A 4 2.22 11.15 22.64
CA GLY A 4 2.63 9.75 22.82
C GLY A 4 2.01 8.74 21.84
N GLN A 5 1.55 9.18 20.67
CA GLN A 5 0.88 8.34 19.68
C GLN A 5 1.88 7.38 18.98
N ARG A 6 1.46 6.13 18.74
CA ARG A 6 2.14 5.25 17.79
C ARG A 6 1.68 5.60 16.39
N ILE A 7 2.62 5.98 15.52
CA ILE A 7 2.34 6.42 14.16
C ILE A 7 3.39 5.86 13.21
N VAL A 8 2.95 5.52 12.01
CA VAL A 8 3.82 5.25 10.86
C VAL A 8 3.56 6.33 9.82
N ALA A 9 4.62 6.94 9.30
CA ALA A 9 4.52 7.90 8.21
C ALA A 9 5.79 7.88 7.37
N GLY A 10 5.72 8.44 6.17
CA GLY A 10 6.86 8.59 5.28
C GLY A 10 6.64 9.69 4.27
N LYS A 11 7.73 10.20 3.71
CA LYS A 11 7.67 11.10 2.54
C LYS A 11 7.19 10.30 1.34
N THR A 12 6.07 10.73 0.76
CA THR A 12 5.60 10.21 -0.52
C THR A 12 6.54 10.67 -1.63
N CYS A 13 7.11 9.72 -2.38
CA CYS A 13 8.04 10.00 -3.47
C CYS A 13 7.37 9.81 -4.84
N MET A 14 7.66 10.72 -5.77
CA MET A 14 7.17 10.71 -7.16
C MET A 14 8.01 11.63 -8.06
N ASP A 15 8.75 11.07 -9.01
CA ASP A 15 9.61 11.84 -9.93
C ASP A 15 9.07 11.95 -11.36
N ARG A 16 7.91 11.36 -11.68
CA ARG A 16 7.26 11.50 -13.00
C ARG A 16 5.74 11.51 -12.90
N ASN A 17 5.08 11.84 -14.02
CA ASN A 17 3.62 11.76 -14.19
C ASN A 17 2.80 12.49 -13.11
N ALA A 18 3.33 13.59 -12.60
CA ALA A 18 2.72 14.46 -11.61
C ALA A 18 3.01 15.94 -11.95
N PRO A 19 2.26 16.90 -11.40
CA PRO A 19 2.55 18.32 -11.56
C PRO A 19 3.97 18.67 -11.10
N GLU A 20 4.65 19.59 -11.79
CA GLU A 20 6.06 19.93 -11.56
C GLU A 20 6.38 20.26 -10.09
N GLY A 21 5.55 21.07 -9.44
CA GLY A 21 5.74 21.47 -8.03
C GLY A 21 5.52 20.37 -6.99
N LEU A 22 5.06 19.18 -7.41
CA LEU A 22 4.87 18.02 -6.54
C LEU A 22 5.93 16.93 -6.78
N ARG A 23 6.74 17.06 -7.83
CA ARG A 23 7.75 16.06 -8.20
C ARG A 23 9.02 16.23 -7.37
N ASP A 24 9.57 15.11 -6.93
CA ASP A 24 10.94 15.03 -6.45
C ASP A 24 11.85 14.44 -7.55
N THR A 25 13.07 14.09 -7.17
CA THR A 25 14.06 13.43 -8.04
C THR A 25 14.45 12.10 -7.41
N VAL A 26 15.13 11.23 -8.15
CA VAL A 26 15.74 10.01 -7.58
C VAL A 26 16.60 10.33 -6.35
N GLN A 27 17.47 11.36 -6.46
CA GLN A 27 18.38 11.75 -5.39
C GLN A 27 17.63 12.30 -4.17
N SER A 28 16.74 13.27 -4.36
CA SER A 28 15.97 13.85 -3.24
C SER A 28 14.93 12.88 -2.66
N ALA A 29 14.43 11.90 -3.42
CA ALA A 29 13.63 10.81 -2.87
C ALA A 29 14.41 9.99 -1.84
N TYR A 30 15.66 9.64 -2.16
CA TYR A 30 16.54 8.90 -1.27
C TYR A 30 17.01 9.76 -0.09
N ASP A 31 17.62 10.92 -0.36
CA ASP A 31 18.26 11.76 0.67
C ASP A 31 17.27 12.29 1.70
N ASP A 32 16.13 12.82 1.24
CA ASP A 32 15.11 13.36 2.16
C ASP A 32 14.49 12.23 3.00
N SER A 33 14.23 11.07 2.39
CA SER A 33 13.69 9.93 3.12
C SER A 33 14.68 9.41 4.15
N LYS A 34 15.97 9.32 3.81
CA LYS A 34 17.04 8.93 4.73
C LYS A 34 17.15 9.91 5.91
N ALA A 35 17.16 11.21 5.64
CA ALA A 35 17.18 12.24 6.67
C ALA A 35 15.95 12.15 7.61
N LEU A 36 14.77 11.84 7.06
CA LEU A 36 13.55 11.64 7.87
C LEU A 36 13.58 10.33 8.67
N ILE A 37 14.18 9.26 8.15
CA ILE A 37 14.41 8.02 8.89
C ILE A 37 15.30 8.30 10.10
N GLU A 38 16.46 8.92 9.90
CA GLU A 38 17.40 9.26 10.98
C GLU A 38 16.76 10.15 12.05
N ARG A 39 15.91 11.09 11.61
CA ARG A 39 15.24 12.02 12.50
C ARG A 39 14.10 11.38 13.29
N TRP A 40 13.30 10.51 12.69
CA TRP A 40 12.00 10.10 13.25
C TRP A 40 11.83 8.61 13.51
N HIS A 41 12.50 7.73 12.76
CA HIS A 41 12.34 6.29 12.95
C HIS A 41 12.83 5.87 14.35
N GLY A 42 11.99 5.18 15.11
CA GLY A 42 12.32 4.72 16.46
C GLY A 42 12.36 5.84 17.51
N LYS A 43 11.99 7.09 17.18
CA LYS A 43 11.83 8.15 18.17
C LYS A 43 10.48 8.03 18.87
N GLY A 44 10.52 7.77 20.17
CA GLY A 44 9.33 7.49 20.96
C GLY A 44 8.56 6.28 20.40
N ARG A 45 7.37 6.52 19.85
CA ARG A 45 6.52 5.48 19.23
C ARG A 45 6.32 5.68 17.73
N ALA A 46 7.11 6.55 17.11
CA ALA A 46 7.07 6.76 15.67
C ALA A 46 7.87 5.68 14.92
N SER A 47 7.37 5.29 13.76
CA SER A 47 8.05 4.46 12.79
C SER A 47 7.96 5.12 11.42
N TYR A 48 8.89 4.77 10.53
CA TYR A 48 8.99 5.35 9.20
C TYR A 48 8.59 4.30 8.16
N ALA A 49 7.92 4.73 7.11
CA ALA A 49 7.61 3.91 5.94
C ALA A 49 8.28 4.48 4.69
N ILE A 50 9.08 3.68 3.99
CA ILE A 50 9.54 4.03 2.64
C ILE A 50 8.29 4.04 1.74
N THR A 51 8.01 5.17 1.09
CA THR A 51 6.70 5.43 0.47
C THR A 51 6.82 5.90 -0.99
N PRO A 52 7.16 5.02 -1.95
CA PRO A 52 6.83 5.32 -3.35
C PRO A 52 5.31 5.44 -3.46
N ARG A 53 4.80 6.50 -4.08
CA ARG A 53 3.34 6.69 -4.19
C ARG A 53 2.70 5.46 -4.83
N PHE A 54 3.18 5.12 -6.03
CA PHE A 54 2.84 3.99 -6.87
C PHE A 54 3.73 4.00 -8.12
N SER A 55 3.93 2.87 -8.79
CA SER A 55 4.89 2.74 -9.89
C SER A 55 4.63 3.67 -11.10
N PRO A 56 3.40 4.08 -11.44
CA PRO A 56 3.18 5.07 -12.49
C PRO A 56 3.91 6.39 -12.28
N THR A 57 4.05 6.85 -11.04
CA THR A 57 4.70 8.15 -10.73
C THR A 57 6.15 8.05 -10.32
N SER A 58 6.75 6.86 -10.36
CA SER A 58 8.16 6.64 -10.03
C SER A 58 8.88 5.99 -11.21
N THR A 59 10.00 6.55 -11.62
CA THR A 59 10.91 5.92 -12.57
C THR A 59 11.52 4.63 -11.97
N PRO A 60 11.99 3.68 -12.80
CA PRO A 60 12.74 2.51 -12.32
C PRO A 60 13.94 2.89 -11.44
N GLU A 61 14.60 4.02 -11.72
CA GLU A 61 15.71 4.55 -10.94
C GLU A 61 15.26 5.00 -9.55
N GLN A 62 14.11 5.71 -9.45
CA GLN A 62 13.55 6.09 -8.16
C GLN A 62 13.09 4.86 -7.36
N LEU A 63 12.45 3.88 -8.00
CA LEU A 63 12.04 2.64 -7.33
C LEU A 63 13.25 1.87 -6.81
N SER A 64 14.32 1.75 -7.61
CA SER A 64 15.58 1.11 -7.19
C SER A 64 16.24 1.82 -6.01
N ALA A 65 16.26 3.17 -6.02
CA ALA A 65 16.82 3.95 -4.92
C ALA A 65 16.02 3.74 -3.61
N LEU A 66 14.69 3.72 -3.69
CA LEU A 66 13.83 3.47 -2.53
C LEU A 66 13.93 2.02 -2.03
N GLY A 67 14.09 1.05 -2.94
CA GLY A 67 14.35 -0.34 -2.58
C GLY A 67 15.69 -0.54 -1.88
N ALA A 68 16.75 0.11 -2.37
CA ALA A 68 18.05 0.13 -1.71
C ALA A 68 17.94 0.76 -0.30
N LEU A 69 17.22 1.89 -0.17
CA LEU A 69 16.99 2.53 1.12
C LEU A 69 16.22 1.61 2.08
N TRP A 70 15.22 0.88 1.60
CA TRP A 70 14.49 -0.06 2.47
C TRP A 70 15.37 -1.23 2.92
N ALA A 71 16.24 -1.74 2.04
CA ALA A 71 17.22 -2.77 2.38
C ALA A 71 18.26 -2.28 3.43
N GLU A 72 18.68 -1.01 3.36
CA GLU A 72 19.53 -0.38 4.38
C GLU A 72 18.84 -0.25 5.75
N HIS A 73 17.50 -0.20 5.77
CA HIS A 73 16.70 0.04 6.96
C HIS A 73 15.62 -1.04 7.18
N PRO A 74 16.01 -2.28 7.53
CA PRO A 74 15.10 -3.44 7.59
C PRO A 74 14.02 -3.34 8.69
N THR A 75 14.14 -2.40 9.62
CA THR A 75 13.12 -2.13 10.64
C THR A 75 12.04 -1.15 10.18
N CYS A 76 12.25 -0.45 9.07
CA CYS A 76 11.22 0.40 8.46
C CYS A 76 10.12 -0.46 7.82
N LEU A 77 8.94 0.14 7.69
CA LEU A 77 7.91 -0.40 6.80
C LEU A 77 8.16 0.11 5.37
N MET A 78 7.50 -0.50 4.40
CA MET A 78 7.35 0.04 3.05
C MET A 78 5.86 0.08 2.75
N GLN A 79 5.36 1.16 2.13
CA GLN A 79 3.96 1.25 1.75
C GLN A 79 3.82 1.82 0.33
N THR A 80 2.85 1.31 -0.43
CA THR A 80 2.51 1.80 -1.77
C THR A 80 1.09 1.38 -2.18
N HIS A 81 0.61 1.82 -3.34
CA HIS A 81 -0.67 1.36 -3.93
C HIS A 81 -0.41 0.22 -4.92
N LEU A 82 -1.36 -0.72 -5.02
CA LEU A 82 -1.26 -1.87 -5.92
C LEU A 82 -2.64 -2.26 -6.46
N SER A 83 -2.75 -2.40 -7.78
CA SER A 83 -3.89 -2.99 -8.49
C SER A 83 -5.26 -2.50 -8.00
N GLU A 84 -5.43 -1.18 -7.92
CA GLU A 84 -6.67 -0.56 -7.46
C GLU A 84 -7.72 -0.48 -8.58
N GLN A 85 -7.31 0.04 -9.75
CA GLN A 85 -8.20 0.30 -10.89
C GLN A 85 -7.72 -0.44 -12.14
N THR A 86 -8.64 -0.84 -13.03
CA THR A 86 -8.27 -1.48 -14.30
C THR A 86 -7.48 -0.55 -15.22
N ASP A 87 -7.89 0.72 -15.28
CA ASP A 87 -7.20 1.75 -16.10
C ASP A 87 -5.79 2.04 -15.57
N GLU A 88 -5.61 1.98 -14.24
CA GLU A 88 -4.30 2.09 -13.60
C GLU A 88 -3.40 0.91 -14.00
N ILE A 89 -3.93 -0.33 -13.98
CA ILE A 89 -3.18 -1.53 -14.39
C ILE A 89 -2.78 -1.43 -15.86
N GLU A 90 -3.66 -0.98 -16.75
CA GLU A 90 -3.34 -0.75 -18.15
C GLU A 90 -2.23 0.30 -18.31
N TRP A 91 -2.29 1.38 -17.52
CA TRP A 91 -1.25 2.40 -17.54
C TRP A 91 0.11 1.87 -17.06
N VAL A 92 0.13 1.06 -16.00
CA VAL A 92 1.34 0.39 -15.51
C VAL A 92 1.94 -0.49 -16.60
N ARG A 93 1.13 -1.32 -17.28
CA ARG A 93 1.61 -2.16 -18.40
C ARG A 93 2.24 -1.34 -19.51
N GLY A 94 1.69 -0.16 -19.82
CA GLY A 94 2.26 0.75 -20.82
C GLY A 94 3.59 1.39 -20.38
N LEU A 95 3.76 1.65 -19.08
CA LEU A 95 4.97 2.27 -18.52
C LEU A 95 6.09 1.27 -18.19
N PHE A 96 5.74 0.00 -17.97
CA PHE A 96 6.65 -1.08 -17.58
C PHE A 96 6.38 -2.33 -18.46
N PRO A 97 6.68 -2.28 -19.76
CA PRO A 97 6.34 -3.37 -20.68
C PRO A 97 7.09 -4.69 -20.41
N GLU A 98 8.22 -4.63 -19.71
CA GLU A 98 9.02 -5.80 -19.32
C GLU A 98 8.52 -6.47 -18.03
N ALA A 99 7.63 -5.81 -17.27
CA ALA A 99 7.09 -6.34 -16.02
C ALA A 99 6.04 -7.42 -16.32
N ARG A 100 6.08 -8.52 -15.56
CA ARG A 100 5.13 -9.64 -15.69
C ARG A 100 3.70 -9.23 -15.33
N ASP A 101 3.58 -8.42 -14.28
CA ASP A 101 2.35 -7.87 -13.73
C ASP A 101 2.67 -6.60 -12.92
N TYR A 102 1.67 -6.00 -12.26
CA TYR A 102 1.85 -4.76 -11.51
C TYR A 102 2.80 -4.98 -10.32
N LEU A 103 2.59 -6.04 -9.54
CA LEU A 103 3.47 -6.37 -8.41
C LEU A 103 4.95 -6.48 -8.82
N ASP A 104 5.23 -7.01 -10.02
CA ASP A 104 6.58 -7.15 -10.55
C ASP A 104 7.32 -5.81 -10.67
N THR A 105 6.59 -4.71 -10.92
CA THR A 105 7.17 -3.35 -10.94
C THR A 105 7.74 -2.91 -9.60
N TYR A 106 7.39 -3.56 -8.50
CA TYR A 106 8.00 -3.35 -7.18
C TYR A 106 9.00 -4.46 -6.83
N GLU A 107 8.68 -5.71 -7.17
CA GLU A 107 9.48 -6.90 -6.85
C GLU A 107 10.92 -6.78 -7.37
N VAL A 108 11.10 -6.41 -8.64
CA VAL A 108 12.43 -6.31 -9.27
C VAL A 108 13.31 -5.23 -8.66
N HIS A 109 12.71 -4.26 -7.97
CA HIS A 109 13.41 -3.17 -7.29
C HIS A 109 13.57 -3.41 -5.79
N GLY A 110 13.25 -4.61 -5.30
CA GLY A 110 13.40 -4.95 -3.88
C GLY A 110 12.35 -4.33 -2.97
N LEU A 111 11.22 -3.87 -3.52
CA LEU A 111 10.09 -3.28 -2.78
C LEU A 111 8.99 -4.32 -2.50
N LEU A 112 9.38 -5.58 -2.25
CA LEU A 112 8.49 -6.69 -1.91
C LEU A 112 8.98 -7.49 -0.69
N GLY A 113 8.16 -7.58 0.36
CA GLY A 113 8.52 -8.34 1.58
C GLY A 113 7.54 -8.20 2.75
N GLU A 114 7.83 -8.88 3.86
CA GLU A 114 6.98 -9.02 5.07
C GLU A 114 6.55 -7.69 5.71
N ARG A 115 7.38 -6.65 5.58
CA ARG A 115 7.11 -5.30 6.11
C ARG A 115 6.52 -4.35 5.07
N GLY A 116 6.09 -4.88 3.94
CA GLY A 116 5.42 -4.17 2.86
C GLY A 116 3.90 -4.11 3.06
N LEU A 117 3.34 -2.92 2.85
CA LEU A 117 1.91 -2.63 2.90
C LEU A 117 1.43 -2.19 1.51
N TYR A 118 0.53 -2.97 0.90
CA TYR A 118 0.02 -2.72 -0.45
C TYR A 118 -1.45 -2.32 -0.38
N GLY A 119 -1.72 -1.05 -0.68
CA GLY A 119 -3.05 -0.47 -0.68
C GLY A 119 -3.93 -1.04 -1.78
N HIS A 120 -5.22 -1.20 -1.45
CA HIS A 120 -6.31 -1.61 -2.34
C HIS A 120 -6.27 -3.07 -2.77
N ALA A 121 -5.33 -3.45 -3.64
CA ALA A 121 -5.10 -4.82 -4.10
C ALA A 121 -6.39 -5.56 -4.51
N ILE A 122 -7.21 -4.92 -5.35
CA ILE A 122 -8.53 -5.43 -5.75
C ILE A 122 -8.40 -6.38 -6.94
N HIS A 123 -7.60 -5.99 -7.93
CA HIS A 123 -7.49 -6.67 -9.22
C HIS A 123 -6.15 -7.40 -9.34
N LEU A 124 -5.87 -8.29 -8.38
CA LEU A 124 -4.66 -9.09 -8.39
C LEU A 124 -4.77 -10.28 -9.35
N GLU A 125 -3.70 -10.56 -10.07
CA GLU A 125 -3.50 -11.81 -10.81
C GLU A 125 -3.11 -12.96 -9.87
N PRO A 126 -3.35 -14.23 -10.25
CA PRO A 126 -2.98 -15.39 -9.44
C PRO A 126 -1.51 -15.40 -9.02
N ARG A 127 -0.57 -15.01 -9.91
CA ARG A 127 0.86 -14.92 -9.57
C ARG A 127 1.12 -13.91 -8.46
N GLU A 128 0.47 -12.74 -8.52
CA GLU A 128 0.63 -11.68 -7.53
C GLU A 128 0.17 -12.17 -6.16
N ILE A 129 -0.98 -12.85 -6.11
CA ILE A 129 -1.52 -13.45 -4.88
C ILE A 129 -0.56 -14.50 -4.31
N ASP A 130 -0.07 -15.41 -5.14
CA ASP A 130 0.88 -16.46 -4.73
C ASP A 130 2.15 -15.83 -4.15
N ARG A 131 2.68 -14.80 -4.84
CA ARG A 131 3.92 -14.15 -4.43
C ARG A 131 3.78 -13.33 -3.15
N LEU A 132 2.67 -12.61 -2.99
CA LEU A 132 2.36 -11.87 -1.76
C LEU A 132 2.21 -12.80 -0.55
N ALA A 133 1.63 -13.99 -0.74
CA ALA A 133 1.55 -15.01 0.30
C ALA A 133 2.94 -15.54 0.69
N GLU A 134 3.79 -15.86 -0.28
CA GLU A 134 5.15 -16.36 -0.05
C GLU A 134 6.01 -15.40 0.77
N VAL A 135 5.91 -14.10 0.50
CA VAL A 135 6.71 -13.06 1.17
C VAL A 135 6.04 -12.46 2.40
N SER A 136 4.81 -12.89 2.70
CA SER A 136 3.97 -12.33 3.77
C SER A 136 3.75 -10.81 3.67
N GLY A 137 3.61 -10.29 2.44
CA GLY A 137 3.30 -8.87 2.20
C GLY A 137 1.85 -8.56 2.56
N ALA A 138 1.60 -7.48 3.30
CA ALA A 138 0.27 -7.18 3.80
C ALA A 138 -0.57 -6.41 2.78
N LEU A 139 -1.84 -6.82 2.61
CA LEU A 139 -2.80 -6.10 1.78
C LEU A 139 -3.72 -5.23 2.64
N VAL A 140 -3.92 -3.99 2.22
CA VAL A 140 -4.72 -3.01 2.96
C VAL A 140 -6.02 -2.75 2.23
N HIS A 141 -7.12 -3.25 2.79
CA HIS A 141 -8.46 -3.07 2.27
C HIS A 141 -8.99 -1.67 2.63
N CYS A 142 -9.29 -0.88 1.61
CA CYS A 142 -9.80 0.49 1.70
C CYS A 142 -11.27 0.61 1.22
N PRO A 143 -12.24 -0.07 1.86
CA PRO A 143 -13.58 -0.27 1.31
C PRO A 143 -14.30 1.03 0.95
N THR A 144 -14.20 2.05 1.81
CA THR A 144 -14.88 3.33 1.59
C THR A 144 -14.37 4.06 0.35
N SER A 145 -13.08 3.96 0.04
CA SER A 145 -12.49 4.54 -1.16
C SER A 145 -12.85 3.70 -2.39
N ASN A 146 -12.61 2.39 -2.30
CA ASN A 146 -12.89 1.44 -3.38
C ASN A 146 -14.32 1.56 -3.93
N THR A 147 -15.32 1.73 -3.06
CA THR A 147 -16.71 1.93 -3.49
C THR A 147 -17.01 3.35 -3.97
N PHE A 148 -16.35 4.36 -3.41
CA PHE A 148 -16.62 5.76 -3.75
C PHE A 148 -16.10 6.12 -5.14
N ILE A 149 -14.91 5.64 -5.50
CA ILE A 149 -14.30 5.88 -6.81
C ILE A 149 -14.55 4.75 -7.82
N GLY A 150 -15.32 3.73 -7.43
CA GLY A 150 -15.73 2.65 -8.34
C GLY A 150 -14.63 1.63 -8.67
N SER A 151 -13.62 1.47 -7.81
CA SER A 151 -12.49 0.55 -8.03
C SER A 151 -12.91 -0.91 -8.08
N GLY A 152 -13.86 -1.33 -7.24
CA GLY A 152 -14.38 -2.70 -7.22
C GLY A 152 -14.47 -3.31 -5.82
N LEU A 153 -14.56 -4.64 -5.77
CA LEU A 153 -14.88 -5.40 -4.55
C LEU A 153 -13.70 -6.27 -4.11
N PHE A 154 -13.02 -5.86 -3.04
CA PHE A 154 -11.88 -6.58 -2.46
C PHE A 154 -12.25 -8.00 -2.00
N ASP A 155 -11.42 -8.99 -2.33
CA ASP A 155 -11.66 -10.40 -2.00
C ASP A 155 -11.15 -10.81 -0.62
N MET A 156 -11.78 -10.30 0.44
CA MET A 156 -11.38 -10.59 1.83
C MET A 156 -11.29 -12.09 2.12
N THR A 157 -12.30 -12.87 1.73
CA THR A 157 -12.38 -14.30 2.03
C THR A 157 -11.31 -15.10 1.27
N GLY A 158 -11.16 -14.85 -0.04
CA GLY A 158 -10.18 -15.53 -0.86
C GLY A 158 -8.74 -15.23 -0.42
N LEU A 159 -8.41 -13.95 -0.22
CA LEU A 159 -7.06 -13.53 0.18
C LEU A 159 -6.70 -13.98 1.60
N ALA A 160 -7.66 -13.96 2.54
CA ALA A 160 -7.45 -14.50 3.89
C ALA A 160 -7.17 -16.01 3.86
N ALA A 161 -7.87 -16.77 2.99
CA ALA A 161 -7.66 -18.21 2.85
C ALA A 161 -6.27 -18.56 2.28
N ARG A 162 -5.58 -17.60 1.64
CA ARG A 162 -4.18 -17.73 1.19
C ARG A 162 -3.16 -17.47 2.29
N GLY A 163 -3.59 -17.08 3.49
CA GLY A 163 -2.69 -16.74 4.61
C GLY A 163 -2.00 -15.39 4.47
N ILE A 164 -2.47 -14.53 3.55
CA ILE A 164 -1.92 -13.19 3.36
C ILE A 164 -2.35 -12.29 4.54
N PRO A 165 -1.45 -11.51 5.15
CA PRO A 165 -1.83 -10.54 6.18
C PRO A 165 -2.74 -9.45 5.61
N LEU A 166 -3.86 -9.16 6.29
CA LEU A 166 -4.85 -8.19 5.83
C LEU A 166 -5.08 -7.10 6.88
N ALA A 167 -5.23 -5.86 6.42
CA ALA A 167 -5.56 -4.70 7.26
C ALA A 167 -6.73 -3.90 6.69
N LEU A 168 -7.36 -3.07 7.52
CA LEU A 168 -8.37 -2.09 7.10
C LEU A 168 -7.83 -0.67 7.16
N ALA A 169 -8.15 0.14 6.15
CA ALA A 169 -7.84 1.56 6.15
C ALA A 169 -9.00 2.40 5.59
N THR A 170 -9.01 3.68 5.97
CA THR A 170 -10.04 4.63 5.51
C THR A 170 -9.75 5.16 4.11
N ASP A 171 -8.47 5.23 3.75
CA ASP A 171 -7.94 5.92 2.57
C ASP A 171 -8.55 7.33 2.40
N THR A 172 -8.49 8.15 3.45
CA THR A 172 -9.14 9.46 3.43
C THR A 172 -8.52 10.36 2.36
N GLY A 173 -9.36 10.82 1.42
CA GLY A 173 -8.92 11.42 0.16
C GLY A 173 -9.71 10.81 -0.98
N GLY A 174 -9.53 9.49 -1.21
CA GLY A 174 -10.44 8.68 -2.03
C GLY A 174 -11.68 8.24 -1.24
N GLY A 175 -11.49 7.91 0.04
CA GLY A 175 -12.54 7.67 1.03
C GLY A 175 -13.04 8.95 1.71
N SER A 176 -14.30 8.93 2.14
CA SER A 176 -15.03 10.12 2.64
C SER A 176 -15.14 10.23 4.17
N SER A 177 -14.42 9.41 4.94
CA SER A 177 -14.52 9.41 6.40
C SER A 177 -13.26 8.90 7.10
N PHE A 178 -12.93 9.50 8.24
CA PHE A 178 -11.88 9.02 9.15
C PHE A 178 -12.36 7.91 10.12
N SER A 179 -13.64 7.55 10.10
CA SER A 179 -14.21 6.61 11.09
C SER A 179 -13.97 5.16 10.70
N MET A 180 -13.20 4.43 11.52
CA MET A 180 -13.03 2.98 11.35
C MET A 180 -14.35 2.20 11.48
N LEU A 181 -15.33 2.70 12.24
CA LEU A 181 -16.66 2.09 12.29
C LEU A 181 -17.36 2.16 10.92
N ARG A 182 -17.20 3.27 10.21
CA ARG A 182 -17.74 3.43 8.86
C ARG A 182 -16.96 2.60 7.85
N THR A 183 -15.64 2.49 8.00
CA THR A 183 -14.81 1.59 7.19
C THR A 183 -15.21 0.13 7.38
N MET A 184 -15.47 -0.32 8.62
CA MET A 184 -15.97 -1.67 8.89
C MET A 184 -17.35 -1.93 8.28
N ALA A 185 -18.26 -0.96 8.35
CA ALA A 185 -19.57 -1.06 7.70
C ALA A 185 -19.44 -1.23 6.16
N ALA A 186 -18.57 -0.43 5.53
CA ALA A 186 -18.31 -0.56 4.10
C ALA A 186 -17.63 -1.90 3.75
N ALA A 187 -16.71 -2.41 4.58
CA ALA A 187 -16.12 -3.75 4.39
C ALA A 187 -17.20 -4.85 4.43
N TYR A 188 -18.17 -4.73 5.35
CA TYR A 188 -19.31 -5.63 5.42
C TYR A 188 -20.18 -5.58 4.16
N GLU A 189 -20.49 -4.38 3.66
CA GLU A 189 -21.25 -4.16 2.42
C GLU A 189 -20.54 -4.76 1.20
N VAL A 190 -19.23 -4.57 1.08
CA VAL A 190 -18.40 -5.20 0.06
C VAL A 190 -18.46 -6.72 0.16
N GLY A 191 -18.35 -7.28 1.37
CA GLY A 191 -18.50 -8.71 1.62
C GLY A 191 -19.88 -9.24 1.22
N GLN A 192 -20.95 -8.49 1.49
CA GLN A 192 -22.31 -8.83 1.05
C GLN A 192 -22.42 -8.89 -0.47
N LEU A 193 -21.88 -7.90 -1.18
CA LEU A 193 -21.87 -7.90 -2.65
C LEU A 193 -21.07 -9.06 -3.24
N ARG A 194 -20.08 -9.57 -2.50
CA ARG A 194 -19.30 -10.77 -2.87
C ARG A 194 -19.93 -12.08 -2.39
N GLY A 195 -21.06 -12.06 -1.69
CA GLY A 195 -21.70 -13.24 -1.09
C GLY A 195 -20.94 -13.86 0.08
N THR A 196 -19.96 -13.15 0.65
CA THR A 196 -19.17 -13.57 1.82
C THR A 196 -19.13 -12.46 2.88
N PRO A 197 -20.27 -12.16 3.54
CA PRO A 197 -20.32 -11.10 4.54
C PRO A 197 -19.39 -11.38 5.73
N LEU A 198 -18.69 -10.35 6.19
CA LEU A 198 -17.78 -10.45 7.32
C LEU A 198 -18.56 -10.47 8.63
N HIS A 199 -18.21 -11.39 9.51
CA HIS A 199 -18.75 -11.42 10.87
C HIS A 199 -18.24 -10.21 11.66
N ALA A 200 -19.05 -9.68 12.58
CA ALA A 200 -18.67 -8.52 13.40
C ALA A 200 -17.34 -8.71 14.15
N ALA A 201 -17.07 -9.92 14.64
CA ALA A 201 -15.80 -10.26 15.28
C ALA A 201 -14.59 -10.17 14.33
N GLN A 202 -14.75 -10.53 13.05
CA GLN A 202 -13.69 -10.39 12.04
C GLN A 202 -13.41 -8.91 11.76
N LEU A 203 -14.47 -8.08 11.67
CA LEU A 203 -14.32 -6.63 11.48
C LEU A 203 -13.58 -5.98 12.64
N ILE A 204 -13.93 -6.32 13.89
CA ILE A 204 -13.22 -5.82 15.07
C ILE A 204 -11.77 -6.29 15.09
N TRP A 205 -11.52 -7.56 14.76
CA TRP A 205 -10.16 -8.10 14.65
C TRP A 205 -9.32 -7.31 13.64
N LEU A 206 -9.81 -7.17 12.40
CA LEU A 206 -9.15 -6.40 11.34
C LEU A 206 -8.89 -4.94 11.71
N ALA A 207 -9.74 -4.34 12.56
CA ALA A 207 -9.60 -2.95 12.96
C ALA A 207 -8.68 -2.74 14.19
N THR A 208 -8.21 -3.81 14.86
CA THR A 208 -7.53 -3.66 16.17
C THR A 208 -6.29 -4.52 16.41
N ALA A 209 -6.21 -5.73 15.83
CA ALA A 209 -5.22 -6.74 16.21
C ALA A 209 -4.01 -6.81 15.29
#